data_AF-A0A958QFZ3-F1
#
_entry.id   AF-A0A958QFZ3-F1
#
_cell.length_a   1.000
_cell.length_b   1.000
_cell.length_c   1.000
_cell.angle_alpha   90.00
_cell.angle_beta   90.00
_cell.angle_gamma   90.00
#
_symmetry.space_group_name_H-M   'P 1'
#
loop_
_entity.id
_entity.type
_entity.pdbx_description
1 polymer ?
#
loop_
_entity_poly.entity_id
_entity_poly.type
_entity_poly.pdbx_seq_one_letter_code
_entity_poly.pdbx_strand_id
1 'polypeptide(L)'
;MYFKKVLKAGILMVTLMSSIVSHALDLQPSDPQPWEKFRIQAEFNTSEEEKYGLAYMISGALVLIAGGVGYREADDNASQFALSLTQSLGIAGIGYGAYLYNIGGRHRRFYDVVSGVPSLSPEQRHDLALSYYRVDHDQVEKAKWIKVLSYGLISVLNLYHASQTDDENLSTALYFVGGVSGLAAISYTF
;
A
#
# COMPACT_ATOMS: atom_id res chain seq x y z
N MET A 1 -24.33 18.82 -2.01
CA MET A 1 -23.79 18.67 -3.41
C MET A 1 -22.27 18.45 -3.44
N TYR A 2 -21.50 19.00 -2.49
CA TYR A 2 -20.04 18.83 -2.40
C TYR A 2 -19.57 17.42 -1.95
N PHE A 3 -20.30 16.75 -1.06
CA PHE A 3 -19.98 15.41 -0.56
C PHE A 3 -19.90 14.33 -1.67
N LYS A 4 -20.81 14.38 -2.66
CA LYS A 4 -20.76 13.47 -3.83
C LYS A 4 -19.51 13.70 -4.71
N LYS A 5 -18.90 14.88 -4.68
CA LYS A 5 -17.65 15.17 -5.41
C LYS A 5 -16.42 14.69 -4.64
N VAL A 6 -16.39 14.88 -3.32
CA VAL A 6 -15.30 14.40 -2.44
C VAL A 6 -15.27 12.88 -2.36
N LEU A 7 -16.44 12.22 -2.22
CA LEU A 7 -16.54 10.76 -2.23
C LEU A 7 -16.11 10.15 -3.58
N LYS A 8 -16.47 10.78 -4.70
CA LYS A 8 -16.00 10.38 -6.03
C LYS A 8 -14.48 10.56 -6.18
N ALA A 9 -13.92 11.63 -5.63
CA ALA A 9 -12.47 11.85 -5.63
C ALA A 9 -11.72 10.83 -4.76
N GLY A 10 -12.25 10.49 -3.58
CA GLY A 10 -11.69 9.45 -2.72
C GLY A 10 -11.73 8.05 -3.36
N ILE A 11 -12.86 7.68 -3.99
CA ILE A 11 -12.99 6.41 -4.71
C ILE A 11 -12.05 6.35 -5.92
N LEU A 12 -11.87 7.47 -6.65
CA LEU A 12 -10.92 7.57 -7.78
C LEU A 12 -9.46 7.40 -7.31
N MET A 13 -9.13 7.95 -6.14
CA MET A 13 -7.79 7.85 -5.55
C MET A 13 -7.48 6.42 -5.09
N VAL A 14 -8.46 5.72 -4.54
CA VAL A 14 -8.33 4.30 -4.14
C VAL A 14 -8.24 3.38 -5.36
N THR A 15 -8.96 3.67 -6.45
CA THR A 15 -8.86 2.88 -7.70
C THR A 15 -7.54 3.09 -8.43
N LEU A 16 -6.92 4.27 -8.34
CA LEU A 16 -5.56 4.51 -8.84
C LEU A 16 -4.48 3.78 -8.04
N MET A 17 -4.76 3.42 -6.78
CA MET A 17 -3.82 2.69 -5.91
C MET A 17 -3.86 1.17 -6.10
N SER A 18 -4.97 0.62 -6.64
CA SER A 18 -5.13 -0.82 -6.88
C SER A 18 -4.41 -1.35 -8.12
N SER A 19 -3.81 -0.49 -8.96
CA SER A 19 -3.11 -0.92 -10.18
C SER A 19 -1.69 -1.44 -9.95
N ILE A 20 -1.20 -1.41 -8.71
CA ILE A 20 0.12 -1.98 -8.36
C ILE A 20 -0.09 -3.45 -7.97
N VAL A 21 -0.67 -4.23 -8.89
CA VAL A 21 -0.56 -5.69 -8.83
C VAL A 21 0.85 -6.02 -9.31
N SER A 22 1.67 -6.40 -8.35
CA SER A 22 2.98 -6.99 -8.54
C SER A 22 2.91 -8.04 -9.64
N HIS A 23 3.60 -7.79 -10.76
CA HIS A 23 4.04 -8.86 -11.64
C HIS A 23 5.10 -9.67 -10.87
N ALA A 24 4.65 -10.49 -9.91
CA ALA A 24 5.48 -11.52 -9.34
C ALA A 24 5.71 -12.55 -10.44
N LEU A 25 6.92 -12.57 -10.99
CA LEU A 25 7.34 -13.67 -11.86
C LEU A 25 7.24 -14.97 -11.05
N ASP A 26 6.40 -15.89 -11.51
CA ASP A 26 6.20 -17.20 -10.90
C ASP A 26 7.46 -18.05 -11.15
N LEU A 27 8.46 -17.92 -10.28
CA LEU A 27 9.69 -18.72 -10.38
C LEU A 27 9.37 -20.17 -10.03
N GLN A 28 9.45 -21.03 -11.03
CA GLN A 28 9.28 -22.45 -10.82
C GLN A 28 10.60 -23.07 -10.35
N PRO A 29 10.56 -24.08 -9.47
CA PRO A 29 11.76 -24.82 -9.06
C PRO A 29 12.53 -25.46 -10.22
N SER A 30 11.91 -25.59 -11.39
CA SER A 30 12.49 -26.09 -12.63
C SER A 30 13.27 -25.04 -13.42
N ASP A 31 13.30 -23.78 -12.97
CA ASP A 31 14.02 -22.73 -13.67
C ASP A 31 15.53 -22.99 -13.67
N PRO A 32 16.21 -22.83 -14.82
CA PRO A 32 17.63 -23.17 -14.92
C PRO A 32 18.55 -22.18 -14.17
N GLN A 33 18.10 -20.93 -13.92
CA GLN A 33 18.86 -19.90 -13.19
C GLN A 33 18.00 -18.94 -12.33
N PRO A 34 17.37 -19.42 -11.24
CA PRO A 34 16.60 -18.65 -10.27
C PRO A 34 17.30 -17.40 -9.75
N TRP A 35 18.61 -17.48 -9.47
CA TRP A 35 19.39 -16.31 -9.01
C TRP A 35 19.45 -15.20 -10.06
N GLU A 36 19.67 -15.54 -11.33
CA GLU A 36 19.77 -14.54 -12.39
C GLU A 36 18.40 -13.90 -12.66
N LYS A 37 17.33 -14.69 -12.66
CA LYS A 37 15.96 -14.16 -12.74
C LYS A 37 15.62 -13.27 -11.55
N PHE A 38 16.00 -13.69 -10.34
CA PHE A 38 15.81 -12.90 -9.12
C PHE A 38 16.57 -11.58 -9.18
N ARG A 39 17.84 -11.60 -9.62
CA ARG A 39 18.67 -10.41 -9.80
C ARG A 39 18.01 -9.41 -10.74
N ILE A 40 17.64 -9.86 -11.95
CA ILE A 40 16.98 -9.02 -12.96
C ILE A 40 15.68 -8.42 -12.38
N GLN A 41 14.89 -9.23 -11.68
CA GLN A 41 13.66 -8.77 -11.05
C GLN A 41 13.92 -7.76 -9.93
N ALA A 42 14.92 -7.99 -9.09
CA ALA A 42 15.27 -7.10 -7.98
C ALA A 42 15.80 -5.75 -8.49
N GLU A 43 16.64 -5.75 -9.54
CA GLU A 43 17.12 -4.53 -10.19
C GLU A 43 15.98 -3.75 -10.85
N PHE A 44 15.08 -4.45 -11.57
CA PHE A 44 13.89 -3.85 -12.16
C PHE A 44 12.99 -3.24 -11.08
N ASN A 45 12.66 -4.02 -10.05
CA ASN A 45 11.84 -3.58 -8.92
C ASN A 45 12.46 -2.39 -8.21
N THR A 46 13.78 -2.34 -8.05
CA THR A 46 14.48 -1.21 -7.44
C THR A 46 14.22 0.08 -8.22
N SER A 47 14.39 0.03 -9.55
CA SER A 47 14.16 1.20 -10.40
C SER A 47 12.70 1.67 -10.37
N GLU A 48 11.76 0.73 -10.30
CA GLU A 48 10.32 1.03 -10.21
C GLU A 48 9.95 1.57 -8.82
N GLU A 49 10.46 0.97 -7.74
CA GLU A 49 10.26 1.42 -6.36
C GLU A 49 10.78 2.85 -6.16
N GLU A 50 11.90 3.22 -6.78
CA GLU A 50 12.41 4.60 -6.73
C GLU A 50 11.49 5.58 -7.48
N LYS A 51 11.03 5.23 -8.69
CA LYS A 51 10.07 6.07 -9.43
C LYS A 51 8.74 6.21 -8.70
N TYR A 52 8.19 5.11 -8.21
CA TYR A 52 6.96 5.11 -7.43
C TYR A 52 7.16 5.87 -6.13
N GLY A 53 8.29 5.67 -5.44
CA GLY A 53 8.62 6.39 -4.22
C GLY A 53 8.58 7.90 -4.41
N LEU A 54 9.19 8.39 -5.50
CA LEU A 54 9.13 9.81 -5.87
C LEU A 54 7.72 10.27 -6.21
N ALA A 55 6.96 9.48 -6.98
CA ALA A 55 5.57 9.79 -7.32
C ALA A 55 4.67 9.86 -6.07
N TYR A 56 4.85 8.95 -5.11
CA TYR A 56 4.15 8.94 -3.83
C TYR A 56 4.50 10.16 -2.97
N MET A 57 5.78 10.55 -2.91
CA MET A 57 6.20 11.75 -2.19
C MET A 57 5.59 13.01 -2.80
N ILE A 58 5.64 13.17 -4.13
CA ILE A 58 5.08 14.35 -4.81
C ILE A 58 3.56 14.39 -4.63
N SER A 59 2.87 13.28 -4.89
CA SER A 59 1.41 13.20 -4.77
C SER A 59 0.95 13.43 -3.33
N GLY A 60 1.65 12.83 -2.35
CA GLY A 60 1.38 13.03 -0.93
C GLY A 60 1.57 14.49 -0.50
N ALA A 61 2.62 15.16 -0.99
CA ALA A 61 2.84 16.58 -0.74
C ALA A 61 1.73 17.47 -1.33
N LEU A 62 1.29 17.20 -2.57
CA LEU A 62 0.19 17.92 -3.20
C LEU A 62 -1.12 17.75 -2.40
N VAL A 63 -1.42 16.53 -1.98
CA VAL A 63 -2.59 16.20 -1.15
C VAL A 63 -2.53 16.91 0.19
N LEU A 64 -1.36 16.92 0.84
CA LEU A 64 -1.15 17.60 2.10
C LEU A 64 -1.40 19.11 1.98
N ILE A 65 -0.85 19.76 0.96
CA ILE A 65 -1.04 21.20 0.70
C ILE A 65 -2.51 21.51 0.39
N ALA A 66 -3.12 20.77 -0.53
CA ALA A 66 -4.51 20.97 -0.92
C ALA A 66 -5.47 20.73 0.25
N GLY A 67 -5.23 19.68 1.05
CA GLY A 67 -5.97 19.42 2.27
C GLY A 67 -5.79 20.51 3.31
N GLY A 68 -4.59 21.09 3.43
CA GLY A 68 -4.28 22.22 4.31
C GLY A 68 -5.05 23.49 3.96
N VAL A 69 -5.04 23.86 2.67
CA VAL A 69 -5.80 25.00 2.16
C VAL A 69 -7.30 24.76 2.31
N GLY A 70 -7.79 23.60 1.87
CA GLY A 70 -9.21 23.27 1.97
C GLY A 70 -9.73 23.27 3.41
N TYR A 71 -8.93 22.80 4.37
CA TYR A 71 -9.34 22.75 5.79
C TYR A 71 -9.67 24.14 6.34
N ARG A 72 -8.90 25.16 5.94
CA ARG A 72 -9.09 26.54 6.40
C ARG A 72 -10.34 27.20 5.81
N GLU A 73 -10.72 26.80 4.61
CA GLU A 73 -11.88 27.32 3.88
C GLU A 73 -13.17 26.54 4.17
N ALA A 74 -13.10 25.47 4.99
CA ALA A 74 -14.24 24.64 5.31
C ALA A 74 -15.03 25.21 6.50
N ASP A 75 -16.32 25.48 6.28
CA ASP A 75 -17.21 26.06 7.28
C ASP A 75 -17.81 25.05 8.27
N ASP A 76 -17.71 23.75 7.98
CA ASP A 76 -18.31 22.69 8.79
C ASP A 76 -17.30 21.66 9.31
N ASN A 77 -17.56 21.13 10.50
CA ASN A 77 -16.70 20.19 11.20
C ASN A 77 -16.48 18.89 10.42
N ALA A 78 -17.47 18.44 9.64
CA ALA A 78 -17.36 17.19 8.89
C ALA A 78 -16.40 17.34 7.70
N SER A 79 -16.47 18.46 6.97
CA SER A 79 -15.53 18.81 5.92
C SER A 79 -14.11 18.98 6.48
N GLN A 80 -13.96 19.69 7.60
CA GLN A 80 -12.68 19.82 8.29
C GLN A 80 -12.09 18.47 8.70
N PHE A 81 -12.90 17.57 9.28
CA PHE A 81 -12.48 16.21 9.62
C PHE A 81 -12.00 15.43 8.38
N ALA A 82 -12.79 15.42 7.30
CA ALA A 82 -12.42 14.74 6.06
C ALA A 82 -11.11 15.28 5.45
N LEU A 83 -10.89 16.60 5.55
CA LEU A 83 -9.68 17.25 5.07
C LEU A 83 -8.47 16.94 5.97
N SER A 84 -8.64 16.83 7.28
CA SER A 84 -7.59 16.40 8.20
C SER A 84 -7.15 14.95 7.96
N LEU A 85 -8.10 14.06 7.63
CA LEU A 85 -7.80 12.69 7.21
C LEU A 85 -7.05 12.67 5.89
N THR A 86 -7.45 13.52 4.93
CA THR A 86 -6.78 13.66 3.64
C THR A 86 -5.32 14.11 3.82
N GLN A 87 -5.07 15.09 4.71
CA GLN A 87 -3.71 15.50 5.07
C GLN A 87 -2.90 14.35 5.68
N SER A 88 -3.50 13.55 6.56
CA SER A 88 -2.85 12.39 7.17
C SER A 88 -2.46 11.33 6.12
N LEU A 89 -3.33 11.10 5.12
CA LEU A 89 -3.01 10.24 3.97
C LEU A 89 -1.87 10.83 3.12
N GLY A 90 -1.82 12.15 2.96
CA GLY A 90 -0.71 12.84 2.31
C GLY A 90 0.63 12.59 3.02
N ILE A 91 0.67 12.73 4.34
CA ILE A 91 1.86 12.44 5.17
C ILE A 91 2.25 10.96 5.06
N ALA A 92 1.28 10.05 5.16
CA ALA A 92 1.53 8.62 5.00
C ALA A 92 2.08 8.28 3.61
N GLY A 93 1.55 8.92 2.55
CA GLY A 93 2.06 8.80 1.19
C GLY A 93 3.50 9.28 1.05
N ILE A 94 3.85 10.42 1.67
CA ILE A 94 5.24 10.91 1.70
C ILE A 94 6.14 9.92 2.42
N GLY A 95 5.76 9.46 3.61
CA GLY A 95 6.55 8.51 4.40
C GLY A 95 6.75 7.19 3.67
N TYR A 96 5.71 6.66 3.05
CA TYR A 96 5.78 5.44 2.25
C TYR A 96 6.64 5.63 0.99
N GLY A 97 6.50 6.76 0.31
CA GLY A 97 7.31 7.10 -0.85
C GLY A 97 8.80 7.22 -0.51
N ALA A 98 9.13 7.88 0.62
CA ALA A 98 10.49 7.97 1.13
C ALA A 98 11.07 6.61 1.51
N TYR A 99 10.25 5.72 2.09
CA TYR A 99 10.64 4.33 2.36
C TYR A 99 10.97 3.57 1.07
N LEU A 100 10.11 3.62 0.04
CA LEU A 100 10.38 2.95 -1.23
C LEU A 100 11.65 3.49 -1.90
N TYR A 101 11.83 4.80 -1.89
CA TYR A 101 12.98 5.46 -2.53
C TYR A 101 14.31 5.12 -1.86
N ASN A 102 14.37 5.19 -0.52
CA ASN A 102 15.64 5.07 0.22
C ASN A 102 15.94 3.65 0.71
N ILE A 103 14.92 2.86 1.04
CA ILE A 103 15.07 1.54 1.68
C ILE A 103 14.65 0.42 0.72
N GLY A 104 13.63 0.66 -0.10
CA GLY A 104 13.07 -0.31 -1.03
C GLY A 104 12.39 -1.52 -0.37
N GLY A 105 11.92 -2.43 -1.20
CA GLY A 105 11.18 -3.62 -0.80
C GLY A 105 12.05 -4.72 -0.18
N ARG A 106 11.39 -5.77 0.31
CA ARG A 106 12.07 -6.97 0.84
C ARG A 106 12.98 -7.64 -0.19
N HIS A 107 12.55 -7.62 -1.46
CA HIS A 107 13.29 -8.19 -2.58
C HIS A 107 14.62 -7.47 -2.83
N ARG A 108 14.61 -6.11 -2.88
CA ARG A 108 15.83 -5.30 -2.98
C ARG A 108 16.79 -5.58 -1.82
N ARG A 109 16.29 -5.59 -0.59
CA ARG A 109 17.14 -5.86 0.58
C ARG A 109 17.77 -7.25 0.55
N PHE A 110 17.01 -8.28 0.17
CA PHE A 110 17.56 -9.63 0.05
C PHE A 110 18.61 -9.69 -1.06
N TYR A 111 18.35 -9.05 -2.20
CA TYR A 111 19.32 -8.92 -3.27
C TYR A 111 20.62 -8.25 -2.81
N ASP A 112 20.52 -7.10 -2.14
CA ASP A 112 21.68 -6.36 -1.64
C ASP A 112 22.51 -7.19 -0.65
N VAL A 113 21.84 -7.94 0.24
CA VAL A 113 22.51 -8.84 1.20
C VAL A 113 23.24 -9.97 0.48
N VAL A 114 22.57 -10.69 -0.43
CA VAL A 114 23.19 -11.86 -1.11
C VAL A 114 24.30 -11.42 -2.06
N SER A 115 24.10 -10.32 -2.79
CA SER A 115 25.10 -9.76 -3.70
C SER A 115 26.31 -9.19 -2.95
N GLY A 116 26.10 -8.66 -1.74
CA GLY A 116 27.13 -8.10 -0.87
C GLY A 116 28.06 -9.13 -0.21
N VAL A 117 27.78 -10.44 -0.33
CA VAL A 117 28.65 -11.50 0.22
C VAL A 117 29.48 -12.13 -0.90
N PRO A 118 30.79 -11.81 -1.02
CA PRO A 118 31.63 -12.28 -2.12
C PRO A 118 31.95 -13.78 -2.05
N SER A 119 31.86 -14.37 -0.86
CA SER A 119 32.21 -15.77 -0.62
C SER A 119 31.11 -16.77 -1.00
N LEU A 120 29.92 -16.30 -1.38
CA LEU A 120 28.82 -17.18 -1.79
C LEU A 120 29.08 -17.72 -3.20
N SER A 121 29.09 -19.04 -3.35
CA SER A 121 29.16 -19.69 -4.66
C SER A 121 27.87 -19.44 -5.47
N PRO A 122 27.92 -19.60 -6.80
CA PRO A 122 26.72 -19.49 -7.64
C PRO A 122 25.58 -20.41 -7.19
N GLU A 123 25.90 -21.63 -6.76
CA GLU A 123 24.94 -22.63 -6.26
C GLU A 123 24.33 -22.18 -4.92
N GLN A 124 25.13 -21.62 -4.02
CA GLN A 124 24.62 -21.10 -2.75
C GLN A 124 23.67 -19.91 -2.96
N ARG A 125 23.99 -19.02 -3.90
CA ARG A 125 23.11 -17.90 -4.28
C ARG A 125 21.80 -18.40 -4.90
N HIS A 126 21.88 -19.45 -5.70
CA HIS A 126 20.72 -20.13 -6.28
C HIS A 126 19.80 -20.71 -5.18
N ASP A 127 20.35 -21.49 -4.25
CA ASP A 127 19.57 -22.11 -3.17
C ASP A 127 18.92 -21.06 -2.26
N LEU A 128 19.64 -19.98 -1.97
CA LEU A 128 19.14 -18.86 -1.18
C LEU A 128 17.97 -18.16 -1.88
N ALA A 129 18.07 -17.86 -3.18
CA ALA A 129 16.98 -17.25 -3.94
C ALA A 129 15.74 -18.17 -3.94
N LEU A 130 15.92 -19.46 -4.19
CA LEU A 130 14.83 -20.43 -4.23
C LEU A 130 14.14 -20.58 -2.87
N SER A 131 14.92 -20.58 -1.79
CA SER A 131 14.41 -20.58 -0.41
C SER A 131 13.62 -19.30 -0.11
N TYR A 132 14.16 -18.14 -0.48
CA TYR A 132 13.51 -16.85 -0.31
C TYR A 132 12.14 -16.82 -1.00
N TYR A 133 12.03 -17.27 -2.26
CA TYR A 133 10.76 -17.29 -2.97
C TYR A 133 9.70 -18.15 -2.30
N ARG A 134 10.07 -19.37 -1.87
CA ARG A 134 9.14 -20.26 -1.18
C ARG A 134 8.61 -19.63 0.10
N VAL A 135 9.50 -19.03 0.89
CA VAL A 135 9.12 -18.38 2.15
C VAL A 135 8.31 -17.11 1.90
N ASP A 136 8.72 -16.26 0.95
CA ASP A 136 8.03 -14.99 0.68
C ASP A 136 6.63 -15.24 0.12
N HIS A 137 6.46 -16.19 -0.81
CA HIS A 137 5.15 -16.57 -1.35
C HIS A 137 4.17 -17.00 -0.24
N ASP A 138 4.58 -17.93 0.62
CA ASP A 138 3.75 -18.42 1.73
C ASP A 138 3.39 -17.31 2.73
N GLN A 139 4.33 -16.41 3.00
CA GLN A 139 4.10 -15.29 3.92
C GLN A 139 3.22 -14.20 3.32
N VAL A 140 3.35 -13.93 2.02
CA VAL A 140 2.52 -12.95 1.30
C VAL A 140 1.07 -13.40 1.29
N GLU A 141 0.79 -14.66 0.95
CA GLU A 141 -0.57 -15.19 0.94
C GLU A 141 -1.21 -15.19 2.33
N LYS A 142 -0.47 -15.61 3.37
CA LYS A 142 -0.96 -15.55 4.76
C LYS A 142 -1.25 -14.11 5.19
N ALA A 143 -0.33 -13.19 4.92
CA ALA A 143 -0.50 -11.79 5.25
C ALA A 143 -1.68 -11.16 4.50
N LYS A 144 -1.87 -11.52 3.23
CA LYS A 144 -3.00 -11.10 2.39
C LYS A 144 -4.32 -11.46 3.07
N TRP A 145 -4.50 -12.73 3.43
CA TRP A 145 -5.73 -13.19 4.10
C TRP A 145 -5.96 -12.55 5.47
N ILE A 146 -4.91 -12.40 6.29
CA ILE A 146 -5.03 -11.70 7.58
C ILE A 146 -5.51 -10.26 7.39
N LYS A 147 -4.97 -9.55 6.40
CA LYS A 147 -5.39 -8.18 6.08
C LYS A 147 -6.82 -8.12 5.57
N VAL A 148 -7.21 -9.00 4.64
CA VAL A 148 -8.59 -9.09 4.14
C VAL A 148 -9.57 -9.29 5.30
N LEU A 149 -9.29 -10.26 6.19
CA LEU A 149 -10.15 -10.56 7.34
C LEU A 149 -10.19 -9.40 8.33
N SER A 150 -9.04 -8.82 8.67
CA SER A 150 -8.95 -7.73 9.65
C SER A 150 -9.67 -6.48 9.15
N TYR A 151 -9.35 -6.01 7.94
CA TYR A 151 -9.98 -4.84 7.36
C TYR A 151 -11.45 -5.07 7.03
N GLY A 152 -11.84 -6.30 6.64
CA GLY A 152 -13.23 -6.69 6.45
C GLY A 152 -14.03 -6.65 7.75
N LEU A 153 -13.49 -7.18 8.85
CA LEU A 153 -14.13 -7.12 10.16
C LEU A 153 -14.24 -5.68 10.68
N ILE A 154 -13.17 -4.88 10.56
CA ILE A 154 -13.19 -3.45 10.90
C ILE A 154 -14.26 -2.73 10.07
N SER A 155 -14.36 -3.03 8.78
CA SER A 155 -15.37 -2.48 7.88
C SER A 155 -16.79 -2.76 8.38
N VAL A 156 -17.12 -4.04 8.59
CA VAL A 156 -18.46 -4.47 9.05
C VAL A 156 -18.82 -3.86 10.40
N LEU A 157 -17.91 -3.89 11.38
CA LEU A 157 -18.17 -3.34 12.72
C LEU A 157 -18.43 -1.83 12.68
N ASN A 158 -17.63 -1.08 11.93
CA ASN A 158 -17.80 0.37 11.83
C ASN A 158 -19.06 0.74 11.04
N LEU A 159 -19.39 0.03 9.95
CA LEU A 159 -20.64 0.25 9.21
C LEU A 159 -21.87 -0.09 10.06
N TYR A 160 -21.80 -1.15 10.86
CA TYR A 160 -22.85 -1.50 11.81
C TYR A 160 -23.03 -0.42 12.88
N HIS A 161 -21.96 0.00 13.55
CA HIS A 161 -22.03 1.09 14.53
C HIS A 161 -22.50 2.42 13.93
N ALA A 162 -22.10 2.73 12.69
CA ALA A 162 -22.56 3.93 11.99
C ALA A 162 -24.09 3.94 11.81
N SER A 163 -24.68 2.78 11.50
CA SER A 163 -26.12 2.62 11.31
C SER A 163 -26.96 2.67 12.60
N GLN A 164 -26.32 2.52 13.75
CA GLN A 164 -26.96 2.51 15.07
C GLN A 164 -26.75 3.80 15.87
N THR A 165 -25.92 4.72 15.35
CA THR A 165 -25.52 5.94 16.05
C THR A 165 -26.44 7.10 15.65
N ASP A 166 -27.00 7.79 16.63
CA ASP A 166 -27.87 8.96 16.40
C ASP A 166 -27.08 10.27 16.17
N ASP A 167 -25.80 10.32 16.56
CA ASP A 167 -24.90 11.45 16.29
C ASP A 167 -24.44 11.43 14.83
N GLU A 168 -24.88 12.42 14.05
CA GLU A 168 -24.61 12.53 12.61
C GLU A 168 -23.10 12.64 12.29
N ASN A 169 -22.32 13.32 13.14
CA ASN A 169 -20.88 13.47 12.94
C ASN A 169 -20.15 12.15 13.21
N LEU A 170 -20.52 11.47 14.29
CA LEU A 170 -19.95 10.16 14.64
C LEU A 170 -20.36 9.10 13.61
N SER A 171 -21.62 9.08 13.19
CA SER A 171 -22.13 8.18 12.14
C SER A 171 -21.35 8.39 10.83
N THR A 172 -21.12 9.65 10.43
CA THR A 172 -20.34 9.97 9.23
C THR A 172 -18.89 9.48 9.33
N ALA A 173 -18.23 9.69 10.47
CA ALA A 173 -16.87 9.22 10.69
C ALA A 173 -16.77 7.69 10.64
N LEU A 174 -17.72 6.99 11.27
CA LEU A 174 -17.78 5.53 11.26
C LEU A 174 -18.06 4.97 9.86
N TYR A 175 -18.97 5.58 9.08
CA TYR A 175 -19.20 5.20 7.68
C TYR A 175 -17.93 5.37 6.84
N PHE A 176 -17.18 6.46 7.05
CA PHE A 176 -15.92 6.68 6.34
C PHE A 176 -14.87 5.60 6.69
N VAL A 177 -14.62 5.35 7.97
CA VAL A 177 -13.66 4.33 8.42
C VAL A 177 -14.08 2.94 7.92
N GLY A 178 -15.36 2.62 8.00
CA GLY A 178 -15.92 1.37 7.51
C GLY A 178 -15.74 1.20 6.00
N GLY A 179 -16.02 2.24 5.22
CA GLY A 179 -15.84 2.26 3.77
C GLY A 179 -14.38 2.11 3.34
N VAL A 180 -13.46 2.89 3.92
CA VAL A 180 -12.02 2.81 3.60
C VAL A 180 -11.45 1.45 3.95
N SER A 181 -11.82 0.89 5.11
CA SER A 181 -11.41 -0.45 5.51
C SER A 181 -11.97 -1.52 4.57
N GLY A 182 -13.21 -1.37 4.10
CA GLY A 182 -13.82 -2.29 3.15
C GLY A 182 -13.09 -2.28 1.79
N LEU A 183 -12.76 -1.09 1.30
CA LEU A 183 -11.97 -0.93 0.08
C LEU A 183 -10.57 -1.53 0.23
N ALA A 184 -9.91 -1.32 1.37
CA ALA A 184 -8.62 -1.94 1.67
C ALA A 184 -8.71 -3.47 1.71
N ALA A 185 -9.76 -4.03 2.32
CA ALA A 185 -9.99 -5.47 2.31
C ALA A 185 -10.12 -6.01 0.88
N ILE A 186 -10.92 -5.34 0.04
CA ILE A 186 -11.08 -5.72 -1.38
C ILE A 186 -9.77 -5.60 -2.15
N SER A 187 -8.99 -4.54 -1.94
CA SER A 187 -7.71 -4.36 -2.65
C SER A 187 -6.72 -5.49 -2.34
N TYR A 188 -6.78 -6.07 -1.14
CA TYR A 188 -5.99 -7.24 -0.76
C TYR A 188 -6.61 -8.58 -1.19
N THR A 189 -7.67 -8.61 -2.02
CA THR A 189 -8.15 -9.89 -2.61
C THR A 189 -7.56 -10.16 -3.99
N PHE A 190 -7.17 -9.11 -4.71
CA PHE A 190 -6.46 -9.17 -5.98
C PHE A 190 -4.94 -9.12 -5.77
#